data_AF-A0A060CDA5-F1
#
_entry.id   AF-A0A060CDA5-F1
#
_cell.length_a   1.000
_cell.length_b   1.000
_cell.length_c   1.000
_cell.angle_alpha   90.00
_cell.angle_beta   90.00
_cell.angle_gamma   90.00
#
_symmetry.space_group_name_H-M   'P 1'
#
loop_
_entity.id
_entity.type
_entity.pdbx_description
1 polymer ?
#
loop_
_entity_poly.entity_id
_entity_poly.type
_entity_poly.pdbx_seq_one_letter_code
_entity_poly.pdbx_strand_id
1 'polypeptide(L)'
;KETDYPDIDIFIATHNEEASLLFKTVNACTFMDYPDKKKVHIFLCDDGNRSEIAKLADDLGVGYLGLANNKHAKSGNYNNALAYTTAPLVATFDADMIPQHTFLMKTVPYFLLPYYEKESDGTWRLKKPDSVDKDFKVGLVQTPQSFY
;
A
#
# COMPACT_ATOMS: atom_id res chain seq x y z
N LYS A 1 -1.30 -4.39 -19.53
CA LYS A 1 -0.94 -3.03 -20.02
C LYS A 1 -0.35 -2.24 -18.86
N GLU A 2 0.42 -1.19 -19.13
CA GLU A 2 1.05 -0.37 -18.08
C GLU A 2 0.03 0.21 -17.08
N THR A 3 -1.19 0.50 -17.53
CA THR A 3 -2.31 0.99 -16.72
C THR A 3 -2.92 -0.04 -15.77
N ASP A 4 -2.67 -1.33 -15.99
CA ASP A 4 -3.18 -2.40 -15.11
C ASP A 4 -2.34 -2.54 -13.83
N TYR A 5 -1.18 -1.86 -13.79
CA TYR A 5 -0.25 -1.82 -12.68
C TYR A 5 0.00 -0.36 -12.29
N PRO A 6 -0.96 0.28 -11.61
CA PRO A 6 -0.83 1.68 -11.19
C PRO A 6 0.23 1.85 -10.09
N ASP A 7 0.67 3.09 -9.88
CA ASP A 7 1.47 3.45 -8.71
C ASP A 7 0.73 3.13 -7.41
N ILE A 8 1.49 2.72 -6.38
CA ILE A 8 0.98 2.32 -5.07
C ILE A 8 1.86 2.94 -4.00
N ASP A 9 1.24 3.69 -3.09
CA ASP A 9 1.87 4.11 -1.84
C ASP A 9 1.54 3.10 -0.75
N ILE A 10 2.56 2.61 -0.05
CA ILE A 10 2.44 1.71 1.08
C ILE A 10 2.74 2.49 2.35
N PHE A 11 1.77 2.59 3.23
CA PHE A 11 1.91 3.27 4.52
C PHE A 11 2.00 2.26 5.66
N ILE A 12 3.10 2.33 6.41
CA ILE A 12 3.28 1.63 7.68
C ILE A 12 3.20 2.67 8.79
N ALA A 13 2.08 2.72 9.51
CA ALA A 13 1.92 3.64 10.63
C ALA A 13 2.53 3.07 11.91
N THR A 14 3.22 3.92 12.66
CA THR A 14 3.81 3.56 13.95
C THR A 14 3.61 4.67 14.97
N HIS A 15 3.45 4.26 16.24
CA HIS A 15 3.33 5.13 17.39
C HIS A 15 4.50 4.98 18.36
N ASN A 16 4.65 3.78 18.92
CA ASN A 16 5.69 3.46 19.90
C ASN A 16 6.42 2.14 19.63
N GLU A 17 6.15 1.52 18.48
CA GLU A 17 6.76 0.24 18.13
C GLU A 17 8.26 0.39 17.91
N GLU A 18 9.01 -0.58 18.43
CA GLU A 18 10.46 -0.63 18.35
C GLU A 18 10.95 -0.79 16.90
N ALA A 19 12.11 -0.21 16.59
CA ALA A 19 12.72 -0.31 15.26
C ALA A 19 12.90 -1.77 14.78
N SER A 20 13.16 -2.71 15.69
CA SER A 20 13.32 -4.14 15.36
C SER A 20 12.01 -4.81 14.92
N LEU A 21 10.85 -4.36 15.42
CA LEU A 21 9.55 -4.83 14.97
C LEU A 21 9.24 -4.23 13.59
N LEU A 22 9.39 -2.92 13.45
CA LEU A 22 9.18 -2.20 12.19
C LEU A 22 10.07 -2.71 11.06
N PHE A 23 11.32 -3.06 11.38
CA PHE A 23 12.25 -3.64 10.42
C PHE A 23 11.64 -4.87 9.73
N LYS A 24 10.97 -5.77 10.46
CA LYS A 24 10.39 -7.00 9.87
C LYS A 24 9.33 -6.66 8.83
N THR A 25 8.41 -5.76 9.18
CA THR A 25 7.29 -5.35 8.33
C THR A 25 7.77 -4.57 7.12
N VAL A 26 8.60 -3.54 7.33
CA VAL A 26 9.13 -2.70 6.23
C VAL A 26 10.00 -3.53 5.30
N ASN A 27 10.87 -4.39 5.84
CA ASN A 27 11.69 -5.29 5.04
C ASN A 27 10.79 -6.17 4.15
N ALA A 28 9.77 -6.82 4.70
CA ALA A 28 8.83 -7.62 3.89
C ALA A 28 8.13 -6.80 2.79
N CYS A 29 7.77 -5.53 3.06
CA CYS A 29 7.23 -4.64 2.03
C CYS A 29 8.18 -4.44 0.84
N THR A 30 9.50 -4.32 1.08
CA THR A 30 10.48 -4.14 -0.01
C THR A 30 10.57 -5.36 -0.96
N PHE A 31 10.18 -6.54 -0.49
CA PHE A 31 10.19 -7.77 -1.27
C PHE A 31 8.85 -8.07 -1.99
N MET A 32 7.81 -7.24 -1.87
CA MET A 32 6.51 -7.51 -2.50
C MET A 32 6.57 -7.54 -4.03
N ASP A 33 6.00 -8.57 -4.64
CA ASP A 33 5.96 -8.72 -6.08
C ASP A 33 5.12 -7.62 -6.72
N TYR A 34 5.74 -6.96 -7.71
CA TYR A 34 5.06 -6.02 -8.60
C TYR A 34 5.85 -5.92 -9.90
N PRO A 35 5.21 -5.83 -11.09
CA PRO A 35 5.93 -5.89 -12.36
C PRO A 35 6.96 -4.76 -12.54
N ASP A 36 6.63 -3.56 -12.06
CA ASP A 36 7.57 -2.44 -12.00
C ASP A 36 7.73 -1.98 -10.55
N LYS A 37 8.85 -2.34 -9.94
CA LYS A 37 9.17 -1.98 -8.55
C LYS A 37 9.25 -0.47 -8.34
N LYS A 38 9.48 0.34 -9.39
CA LYS A 38 9.54 1.80 -9.28
C LYS A 38 8.19 2.44 -8.98
N LYS A 39 7.08 1.72 -9.24
CA LYS A 39 5.70 2.13 -8.96
C LYS A 39 5.25 1.79 -7.55
N VAL A 40 6.13 1.23 -6.73
CA VAL A 40 5.84 0.83 -5.35
C VAL A 40 6.64 1.71 -4.43
N HIS A 41 5.95 2.61 -3.72
CA HIS A 41 6.57 3.58 -2.83
C HIS A 41 6.24 3.19 -1.38
N ILE A 42 7.25 3.02 -0.54
CA ILE A 42 7.06 2.57 0.84
C ILE A 42 7.37 3.73 1.77
N PHE A 43 6.47 4.00 2.73
CA PHE A 43 6.63 5.06 3.71
C PHE A 43 6.37 4.57 5.14
N LEU A 44 7.34 4.83 6.01
CA LEU A 44 7.16 4.78 7.47
C LEU A 44 6.51 6.09 7.92
N CYS A 45 5.29 5.99 8.46
CA CYS A 45 4.52 7.12 8.97
C CYS A 45 4.59 7.11 10.50
N ASP A 46 5.41 8.00 11.07
CA ASP A 46 5.78 7.96 12.49
C ASP A 46 5.30 9.20 13.23
N ASP A 47 4.33 9.02 14.14
CA ASP A 47 3.77 10.14 14.88
C ASP A 47 4.61 10.58 16.09
N GLY A 48 5.70 9.86 16.37
CA GLY A 48 6.69 10.22 17.38
C GLY A 48 7.83 11.09 16.86
N ASN A 49 7.96 11.24 15.53
CA ASN A 49 9.10 11.89 14.87
C ASN A 49 10.47 11.40 15.39
N ARG A 50 10.60 10.07 15.51
CA ARG A 50 11.70 9.35 16.14
C ARG A 50 12.89 9.19 15.19
N SER A 51 14.05 9.67 15.62
CA SER A 51 15.28 9.66 14.82
C SER A 51 15.76 8.26 14.44
N GLU A 52 15.52 7.27 15.31
CA GLU A 52 15.86 5.87 15.09
C GLU A 52 14.99 5.24 13.99
N ILE A 53 13.74 5.69 13.85
CA ILE A 53 12.82 5.22 12.80
C ILE A 53 13.15 5.91 11.47
N ALA A 54 13.51 7.20 11.51
CA ALA A 54 14.04 7.89 10.33
C ALA A 54 15.30 7.21 9.80
N LYS A 55 16.21 6.81 10.71
CA LYS A 55 17.41 6.05 10.34
C LYS A 55 17.06 4.68 9.76
N LEU A 56 16.11 3.95 10.35
CA LEU A 56 15.66 2.66 9.83
C LEU A 56 15.11 2.80 8.39
N ALA A 57 14.34 3.85 8.13
CA ALA A 57 13.80 4.12 6.79
C ALA A 57 14.93 4.36 5.77
N ASP A 58 15.92 5.17 6.13
CA ASP A 58 17.10 5.45 5.30
C ASP A 58 17.92 4.17 5.04
N ASP A 59 18.18 3.37 6.08
CA ASP A 59 18.92 2.11 5.98
C ASP A 59 18.23 1.09 5.05
N LEU A 60 16.89 1.14 4.96
CA LEU A 60 16.08 0.28 4.08
C LEU A 60 15.77 0.91 2.72
N GLY A 61 16.17 2.16 2.48
CA GLY A 61 15.89 2.90 1.24
C GLY A 61 14.41 3.22 1.02
N VAL A 62 13.65 3.40 2.09
CA VAL A 62 12.21 3.75 2.05
C VAL A 62 11.97 5.17 2.55
N GLY A 63 10.80 5.74 2.24
CA GLY A 63 10.43 7.06 2.70
C GLY A 63 10.12 7.12 4.19
N TYR A 64 10.41 8.26 4.82
CA TYR A 64 10.07 8.56 6.20
C TYR A 64 9.20 9.81 6.26
N LEU A 65 8.07 9.72 6.96
CA LEU A 65 7.12 10.81 7.15
C LEU A 65 6.81 10.94 8.64
N GLY A 66 7.60 11.78 9.33
CA GLY A 66 7.39 12.12 10.73
C GLY A 66 6.26 13.14 10.91
N LEU A 67 5.48 12.99 11.99
CA LEU A 67 4.42 13.93 12.38
C LEU A 67 4.52 14.29 13.86
N ALA A 68 5.12 15.44 14.17
CA ALA A 68 5.15 15.95 15.54
C ALA A 68 3.76 16.43 16.00
N ASN A 69 3.43 16.20 17.28
CA ASN A 69 2.18 16.65 17.92
C ASN A 69 0.90 16.10 17.26
N ASN A 70 0.92 14.85 16.82
CA ASN A 70 -0.23 14.20 16.22
C ASN A 70 -1.45 14.17 17.17
N LYS A 71 -2.59 14.72 16.75
CA LYS A 71 -3.85 14.78 17.51
C LYS A 71 -4.90 13.77 17.05
N HIS A 72 -4.64 13.07 15.96
CA HIS A 72 -5.61 12.20 15.29
C HIS A 72 -5.14 10.74 15.17
N ALA A 73 -4.10 10.37 15.94
CA ALA A 73 -3.50 9.04 15.96
C ALA A 73 -3.25 8.52 14.52
N LYS A 74 -3.62 7.27 14.24
CA LYS A 74 -3.44 6.63 12.92
C LYS A 74 -4.01 7.45 11.76
N SER A 75 -5.18 8.07 11.92
CA SER A 75 -5.77 8.91 10.87
C SER A 75 -4.97 10.18 10.61
N GLY A 76 -4.32 10.73 11.65
CA GLY A 76 -3.39 11.86 11.50
C GLY A 76 -2.15 11.49 10.69
N ASN A 77 -1.57 10.31 10.95
CA ASN A 77 -0.44 9.79 10.17
C ASN A 77 -0.78 9.64 8.68
N TYR A 78 -1.93 9.04 8.37
CA TYR A 78 -2.34 8.86 6.98
C TYR A 78 -2.70 10.17 6.29
N ASN A 79 -3.36 11.11 6.98
CA ASN A 79 -3.61 12.44 6.41
C ASN A 79 -2.31 13.19 6.12
N ASN A 80 -1.31 13.07 6.99
CA ASN A 80 0.02 13.62 6.74
C ASN A 80 0.66 12.97 5.52
N ALA A 81 0.63 11.63 5.44
CA ALA A 81 1.20 10.90 4.32
C ALA A 81 0.55 11.27 2.97
N LEU A 82 -0.78 11.28 2.93
CA LEU A 82 -1.57 11.67 1.75
C LEU A 82 -1.32 13.11 1.28
N ALA A 83 -0.78 13.99 2.13
CA ALA A 83 -0.40 15.34 1.72
C ALA A 83 0.92 15.39 0.93
N TYR A 84 1.75 14.34 1.02
CA TYR A 84 3.06 14.26 0.38
C TYR A 84 3.14 13.22 -0.76
N THR A 85 2.12 12.38 -0.91
CA THR A 85 2.11 11.33 -1.93
C THR A 85 0.91 11.47 -2.86
N THR A 86 0.96 10.80 -4.02
CA THR A 86 -0.03 11.00 -5.10
C THR A 86 -0.40 9.72 -5.83
N ALA A 87 0.03 8.55 -5.35
CA ALA A 87 -0.33 7.30 -6.00
C ALA A 87 -1.85 7.10 -5.98
N PRO A 88 -2.43 6.57 -7.06
CA PRO A 88 -3.87 6.33 -7.15
C PRO A 88 -4.36 5.24 -6.20
N LEU A 89 -3.47 4.35 -5.73
CA LEU A 89 -3.78 3.32 -4.74
C LEU A 89 -2.90 3.50 -3.50
N VAL A 90 -3.51 3.24 -2.34
CA VAL A 90 -2.82 3.19 -1.06
C VAL A 90 -3.02 1.81 -0.45
N ALA A 91 -1.93 1.17 -0.06
CA ALA A 91 -1.93 0.00 0.80
C ALA A 91 -1.49 0.42 2.20
N THR A 92 -2.15 -0.07 3.24
CA THR A 92 -1.80 0.28 4.62
C THR A 92 -1.55 -0.99 5.44
N PHE A 93 -0.48 -0.98 6.22
CA PHE A 93 -0.14 -2.07 7.14
C PHE A 93 0.09 -1.50 8.54
N ASP A 94 -0.31 -2.26 9.56
CA ASP A 94 0.09 -1.94 10.93
C ASP A 94 1.55 -2.32 11.13
N ALA A 95 2.19 -1.74 12.15
CA ALA A 95 3.62 -1.93 12.42
C ALA A 95 4.04 -3.40 12.57
N ASP A 96 3.13 -4.28 13.00
CA ASP A 96 3.31 -5.72 13.21
C ASP A 96 2.74 -6.60 12.08
N MET A 97 2.21 -6.00 11.00
CA MET A 97 1.63 -6.72 9.87
C MET A 97 2.66 -7.03 8.80
N ILE A 98 3.35 -8.15 8.90
CA ILE A 98 4.32 -8.61 7.90
C ILE A 98 3.56 -9.13 6.65
N PRO A 99 3.55 -8.41 5.50
CA PRO A 99 2.80 -8.85 4.33
C PRO A 99 3.46 -10.03 3.62
N GLN A 100 2.64 -10.88 2.99
CA GLN A 100 3.16 -11.83 2.02
C GLN A 100 3.67 -11.10 0.78
N HIS A 101 4.76 -11.57 0.16
CA HIS A 101 5.28 -10.96 -1.06
C HIS A 101 4.25 -10.88 -2.19
N THR A 102 3.29 -11.81 -2.25
CA THR A 102 2.22 -11.82 -3.27
C THR A 102 1.06 -10.84 -3.02
N PHE A 103 1.07 -10.07 -1.92
CA PHE A 103 -0.07 -9.24 -1.50
C PHE A 103 -0.58 -8.33 -2.62
N LEU A 104 0.29 -7.49 -3.19
CA LEU A 104 -0.11 -6.54 -4.24
C LEU A 104 -0.67 -7.24 -5.48
N MET A 105 -0.03 -8.32 -5.93
CA MET A 105 -0.48 -9.11 -7.08
C MET A 105 -1.84 -9.78 -6.86
N LYS A 106 -2.22 -10.04 -5.60
CA LYS A 106 -3.52 -10.61 -5.25
C LYS A 106 -4.60 -9.56 -4.99
N THR A 107 -4.24 -8.33 -4.61
CA THR A 107 -5.22 -7.30 -4.21
C THR A 107 -5.47 -6.24 -5.27
N VAL A 108 -4.44 -5.78 -5.98
CA VAL A 108 -4.55 -4.73 -7.02
C VAL A 108 -5.54 -5.10 -8.14
N PRO A 109 -5.60 -6.35 -8.64
CA PRO A 109 -6.52 -6.71 -9.72
C PRO A 109 -8.01 -6.46 -9.39
N TYR A 110 -8.40 -6.41 -8.12
CA TYR A 110 -9.79 -6.11 -7.74
C TYR A 110 -10.22 -4.70 -8.18
N PHE A 111 -9.30 -3.73 -8.22
CA PHE A 111 -9.58 -2.37 -8.72
C PHE A 111 -9.79 -2.32 -10.24
N LEU A 112 -9.48 -3.40 -10.96
CA LEU A 112 -9.68 -3.52 -12.40
C LEU A 112 -11.02 -4.16 -12.78
N LEU A 113 -11.77 -4.73 -11.81
CA LEU A 113 -13.07 -5.36 -12.05
C LEU A 113 -14.12 -4.47 -12.77
N PRO A 114 -14.13 -3.13 -12.62
CA PRO A 114 -14.98 -2.29 -13.44
C PRO A 114 -14.73 -2.44 -14.95
N TYR A 115 -13.48 -2.71 -15.33
CA TYR A 115 -13.01 -2.72 -16.73
C TYR A 115 -12.81 -4.12 -17.32
N TYR A 116 -12.76 -5.16 -16.48
CA TYR A 116 -12.52 -6.53 -16.90
C TYR A 116 -13.72 -7.45 -16.61
N GLU A 117 -13.94 -8.41 -17.50
CA GLU A 117 -14.91 -9.49 -17.30
C GLU A 117 -14.26 -10.85 -17.54
N LYS A 118 -14.78 -11.87 -16.85
CA LYS A 118 -14.30 -13.23 -16.92
C LYS A 118 -15.14 -14.02 -17.93
N GLU A 119 -14.48 -14.64 -18.89
CA GLU A 119 -15.08 -15.50 -19.89
C GLU A 119 -15.42 -16.88 -19.31
N SER A 120 -16.25 -17.62 -20.04
CA SER A 120 -16.67 -18.98 -19.64
C SER A 120 -15.52 -19.98 -19.56
N ASP A 121 -14.44 -19.76 -20.33
CA ASP A 121 -13.20 -20.54 -20.28
C ASP A 121 -12.27 -20.15 -19.13
N GLY A 122 -12.66 -19.16 -18.34
CA GLY A 122 -11.91 -18.67 -17.18
C GLY A 122 -10.88 -17.59 -17.48
N THR A 123 -10.69 -17.20 -18.75
CA THR A 123 -9.82 -16.09 -19.12
C THR A 123 -10.45 -14.74 -18.78
N TRP A 124 -9.62 -13.72 -18.59
CA TRP A 124 -10.07 -12.35 -18.34
C TRP A 124 -9.87 -11.51 -19.59
N ARG A 125 -10.87 -10.72 -19.97
CA ARG A 125 -10.75 -9.74 -21.05
C ARG A 125 -11.28 -8.38 -20.65
N LEU A 126 -10.84 -7.36 -21.38
CA LEU A 126 -11.40 -6.01 -21.28
C LEU A 126 -12.86 -6.02 -21.74
N LYS A 127 -13.70 -5.34 -20.98
CA LYS A 127 -15.07 -4.99 -21.37
C LYS A 127 -15.04 -4.07 -22.58
N LYS A 128 -16.10 -4.11 -23.39
CA LYS A 128 -16.29 -3.11 -24.46
C LYS A 128 -16.52 -1.74 -23.81
N PRO A 129 -16.09 -0.63 -24.40
CA PRO A 129 -16.28 0.71 -23.82
C PRO A 129 -17.73 1.01 -23.42
N ASP A 130 -18.69 0.58 -24.25
CA ASP A 130 -20.12 0.81 -24.02
C ASP A 130 -20.73 -0.10 -22.93
N SER A 131 -20.00 -1.14 -22.52
CA SER A 131 -20.42 -2.07 -21.46
C SER A 131 -19.74 -1.81 -20.12
N VAL A 132 -18.91 -0.75 -20.01
CA VAL A 132 -18.34 -0.33 -18.72
C VAL A 132 -19.39 0.45 -17.96
N ASP A 133 -19.79 -0.09 -16.81
CA ASP A 133 -20.59 0.63 -15.83
C ASP A 133 -19.74 1.73 -15.18
N LYS A 134 -20.10 2.99 -15.41
CA LYS A 134 -19.38 4.15 -14.89
C LYS A 134 -19.61 4.37 -13.39
N ASP A 135 -20.67 3.80 -12.84
CA ASP A 135 -21.03 3.90 -11.44
C ASP A 135 -20.40 2.76 -10.62
N PHE A 136 -19.98 1.67 -11.27
CA PHE A 136 -19.24 0.62 -10.59
C PHE A 136 -17.79 1.04 -10.29
N LYS A 137 -17.54 1.39 -9.03
CA LYS A 137 -16.21 1.77 -8.52
C LYS A 137 -15.86 0.91 -7.31
N VAL A 138 -14.61 0.48 -7.25
CA VAL A 138 -14.06 -0.21 -6.08
C VAL A 138 -13.28 0.82 -5.25
N GLY A 139 -13.82 1.17 -4.07
CA GLY A 139 -13.19 2.15 -3.17
C GLY A 139 -12.26 1.52 -2.12
N LEU A 140 -12.51 0.27 -1.73
CA LEU A 140 -11.76 -0.41 -0.68
C LEU A 140 -11.68 -1.91 -0.97
N VAL A 141 -10.49 -2.47 -0.80
CA VAL A 141 -10.25 -3.91 -0.77
C VAL A 141 -9.67 -4.23 0.59
N GLN A 142 -10.37 -5.07 1.37
CA GLN A 142 -9.90 -5.54 2.66
C GLN A 142 -9.68 -7.05 2.59
N THR A 143 -8.47 -7.49 2.91
CA THR A 143 -8.15 -8.91 3.02
C THR A 143 -8.45 -9.40 4.43
N PRO A 144 -8.73 -10.71 4.63
CA PRO A 144 -8.62 -11.32 5.94
C PRO A 144 -7.24 -11.03 6.55
N GLN A 145 -7.16 -10.92 7.87
CA GLN A 145 -5.87 -10.80 8.55
C GLN A 145 -5.09 -12.09 8.32
N SER A 146 -4.01 -12.01 7.54
CA SER A 146 -3.12 -13.13 7.24
C SER A 146 -1.69 -12.59 7.33
N PHE A 147 -1.18 -12.56 8.56
CA PHE A 147 0.17 -12.10 8.88
C PHE A 147 0.97 -13.27 9.47
N TYR A 148 2.28 -13.23 9.29
CA TYR A 148 3.24 -14.19 9.86
C TYR A 148 3.75 -13.75 11.23
#